data_AF-A0A931SII2-F1
#
_entry.id   AF-A0A931SII2-F1
#
_cell.length_a   1.000
_cell.length_b   1.000
_cell.length_c   1.000
_cell.angle_alpha   90.00
_cell.angle_beta   90.00
_cell.angle_gamma   90.00
#
_symmetry.space_group_name_H-M   'P 1'
#
loop_
_entity.id
_entity.type
_entity.pdbx_description
1 polymer ?
#
loop_
_entity_poly.entity_id
_entity_poly.type
_entity_poly.pdbx_seq_one_letter_code
_entity_poly.pdbx_strand_id
1 'polypeptide(L)'
;MRNFVRVVTFLVVLTFFGVMFSVNAQTARQSGGQPAQPWFDDSGLKAGDPFPEIAVFDAAGKPFNTRNLKGQYTVLVNGCLT
;
A
#
# COMPACT_ATOMS: atom_id res chain seq x y z
N MET A 1 -25.55 -14.22 51.71
CA MET A 1 -24.10 -14.08 51.44
C MET A 1 -23.63 -14.94 50.26
N ARG A 2 -24.06 -16.21 50.11
CA ARG A 2 -23.62 -17.12 49.02
C ARG A 2 -23.94 -16.66 47.58
N ASN A 3 -25.03 -15.93 47.37
CA ASN A 3 -25.41 -15.44 46.03
C ASN A 3 -24.64 -14.18 45.62
N PHE A 4 -24.22 -13.37 46.59
CA PHE A 4 -23.42 -12.15 46.35
C PHE A 4 -22.01 -12.51 45.86
N VAL A 5 -21.39 -13.52 46.46
CA VAL A 5 -20.06 -14.01 46.04
C VAL A 5 -20.09 -14.52 44.59
N ARG A 6 -21.15 -15.24 44.18
CA ARG A 6 -21.29 -15.75 42.80
C ARG A 6 -21.39 -14.63 41.77
N VAL A 7 -22.14 -13.57 42.06
CA VAL A 7 -22.30 -12.43 41.15
C VAL A 7 -20.99 -11.67 40.98
N VAL A 8 -20.24 -11.48 42.07
CA VAL A 8 -18.93 -10.81 42.04
C VAL A 8 -17.91 -11.64 41.25
N THR A 9 -17.88 -12.97 41.46
CA THR A 9 -16.98 -13.84 40.69
C THR A 9 -17.32 -13.82 39.19
N PHE A 10 -18.61 -13.85 38.82
CA PHE A 10 -19.02 -13.77 37.42
C PHE A 10 -18.63 -12.44 36.75
N LEU A 11 -18.79 -11.32 37.45
CA LEU A 11 -18.38 -10.01 36.92
C LEU A 11 -16.86 -9.92 36.69
N VAL A 12 -16.06 -10.42 37.63
CA VAL A 12 -14.59 -10.41 37.51
C VAL A 12 -14.14 -11.26 36.32
N VAL A 13 -14.69 -12.46 36.15
CA VAL A 13 -14.36 -13.34 35.00
C VAL A 13 -14.74 -12.68 33.67
N LEU A 14 -15.90 -12.02 33.60
CA LEU A 14 -16.37 -11.36 32.38
C LEU A 14 -15.49 -10.16 32.00
N THR A 15 -15.02 -9.39 32.98
CA THR A 15 -14.04 -8.32 32.74
C THR A 15 -12.68 -8.86 32.28
N PHE A 16 -12.22 -9.98 32.84
CA PHE A 16 -10.93 -10.57 32.46
C PHE A 16 -10.95 -11.12 31.02
N PHE A 17 -12.05 -11.76 30.62
CA PHE A 17 -12.21 -12.28 29.27
C PHE A 17 -12.32 -11.17 28.21
N GLY A 18 -12.99 -10.06 28.53
CA GLY A 18 -13.12 -8.92 27.62
C GLY A 18 -11.80 -8.21 27.30
N VAL A 19 -10.90 -8.10 28.28
CA VAL A 19 -9.59 -7.44 28.09
C VAL A 19 -8.65 -8.26 27.20
N MET A 20 -8.65 -9.59 27.33
CA MET A 20 -7.81 -10.47 26.51
C MET A 20 -8.23 -10.52 25.03
N PHE A 21 -9.51 -10.28 24.71
CA PHE A 21 -9.98 -10.24 23.33
C PHE A 21 -9.57 -8.96 22.58
N SER A 22 -9.28 -7.87 23.31
CA SER A 22 -8.95 -6.57 22.71
C SER A 22 -7.51 -6.48 22.20
N VAL A 23 -6.60 -7.34 22.69
CA VAL A 23 -5.16 -7.31 22.34
C VAL A 23 -4.89 -7.92 20.95
N ASN A 24 -5.74 -8.81 20.45
CA ASN A 24 -5.57 -9.44 19.12
C ASN A 24 -6.16 -8.62 17.96
N ALA A 25 -6.89 -7.54 18.21
CA ALA A 25 -7.56 -6.77 17.16
C ALA A 25 -6.70 -5.63 16.54
N GLN A 26 -5.47 -5.42 17.02
CA GLN A 26 -4.67 -4.23 16.67
C GLN A 26 -3.57 -4.46 15.64
N THR A 27 -3.30 -5.70 15.20
CA THR A 27 -2.18 -5.96 14.26
C THR A 27 -2.54 -5.74 12.78
N ALA A 28 -3.79 -5.37 12.45
CA ALA A 28 -4.24 -5.21 11.05
C ALA A 28 -4.36 -3.74 10.56
N ARG A 29 -3.94 -2.74 11.35
CA ARG A 29 -4.01 -1.32 10.94
C ARG A 29 -2.66 -0.62 11.08
N GLN A 30 -1.69 -1.06 10.29
CA GLN A 30 -0.47 -0.28 10.08
C GLN A 30 0.16 -0.63 8.72
N SER A 31 -0.63 -0.49 7.65
CA SER A 31 -0.07 -0.26 6.32
C SER A 31 0.42 1.19 6.29
N GLY A 32 1.54 1.45 6.97
CA GLY A 32 2.28 2.69 6.80
C GLY A 32 2.74 2.76 5.36
N GLY A 33 2.42 3.85 4.66
CA GLY A 33 2.93 4.09 3.32
C GLY A 33 4.45 3.98 3.35
N GLN A 34 5.00 3.07 2.53
CA GLN A 34 6.44 2.99 2.32
C GLN A 34 6.94 4.40 1.94
N PRO A 35 7.94 4.96 2.64
CA PRO A 35 8.56 6.20 2.19
C PRO A 35 9.09 5.95 0.77
N ALA A 36 8.71 6.83 -0.17
CA ALA A 36 9.25 6.81 -1.52
C ALA A 36 10.78 6.77 -1.43
N GLN A 37 11.37 5.71 -1.98
CA GLN A 37 12.81 5.51 -1.85
C GLN A 37 13.56 6.59 -2.64
N PRO A 38 14.57 7.26 -2.06
CA PRO A 38 15.23 8.45 -2.63
C PRO A 38 15.91 8.26 -4.00
N TRP A 39 16.12 7.02 -4.47
CA TRP A 39 16.87 6.76 -5.70
C TRP A 39 16.16 7.23 -6.99
N PHE A 40 14.85 7.46 -6.94
CA PHE A 40 14.11 8.01 -8.08
C PHE A 40 14.29 9.51 -8.25
N ASP A 41 14.65 10.22 -7.18
CA ASP A 41 14.71 11.69 -7.19
C ASP A 41 15.96 12.20 -7.94
N ASP A 42 17.07 11.47 -7.89
CA ASP A 42 18.34 11.89 -8.52
C ASP A 42 18.55 11.35 -9.94
N SER A 43 17.81 10.32 -10.37
CA SER A 43 17.99 9.66 -11.68
C SER A 43 16.85 9.90 -12.69
N GLY A 44 15.82 10.65 -12.29
CA GLY A 44 14.64 10.92 -13.11
C GLY A 44 14.84 11.97 -14.22
N LEU A 45 14.00 11.88 -15.26
CA LEU A 45 13.86 12.93 -16.28
C LEU A 45 13.25 14.19 -15.65
N LYS A 46 13.84 15.35 -15.95
CA LYS A 46 13.34 16.65 -15.49
C LYS A 46 12.40 17.26 -16.53
N ALA A 47 11.60 18.23 -16.11
CA ALA A 47 10.75 18.98 -17.03
C ALA A 47 11.62 19.73 -18.07
N GLY A 48 11.34 19.52 -19.35
CA GLY A 48 12.11 20.07 -20.46
C GLY A 48 13.17 19.12 -21.03
N ASP A 49 13.52 18.05 -20.31
CA ASP A 49 14.42 17.04 -20.84
C ASP A 49 13.78 16.31 -22.03
N PRO A 50 14.56 15.94 -23.06
CA PRO A 50 14.04 15.09 -24.12
C PRO A 50 13.63 13.74 -23.55
N PHE A 51 12.39 13.33 -23.84
CA PHE A 51 11.94 12.00 -23.47
C PHE A 51 12.72 10.93 -24.25
N PRO A 52 13.32 9.93 -23.60
CA PRO A 52 14.14 8.91 -24.25
C PRO A 52 13.30 8.02 -25.16
N GLU A 53 13.95 7.50 -26.20
CA GLU A 53 13.35 6.47 -27.04
C GLU A 53 13.42 5.13 -26.31
N ILE A 54 12.26 4.54 -26.02
CA ILE A 54 12.13 3.28 -25.30
C ILE A 54 11.35 2.31 -26.19
N ALA A 55 11.91 1.11 -26.38
CA ALA A 55 11.23 -0.01 -27.01
C ALA A 55 10.67 -0.94 -25.92
N VAL A 56 9.37 -1.15 -25.94
CA VAL A 56 8.63 -2.01 -25.02
C VAL A 56 7.66 -2.90 -25.82
N PHE A 57 6.95 -3.79 -25.12
CA PHE A 57 5.84 -4.54 -25.70
C PHE A 57 4.53 -4.05 -25.11
N ASP A 58 3.48 -3.98 -25.93
CA ASP A 58 2.14 -3.70 -25.46
C ASP A 58 1.50 -4.92 -24.77
N ALA A 59 0.27 -4.76 -24.28
CA ALA A 59 -0.47 -5.82 -23.62
C ALA A 59 -0.77 -7.04 -24.53
N ALA A 60 -0.72 -6.88 -25.85
CA ALA A 60 -0.88 -7.95 -26.83
C ALA A 60 0.46 -8.57 -27.26
N GLY A 61 1.58 -8.16 -26.65
CA GLY A 61 2.92 -8.62 -27.00
C GLY A 61 3.47 -8.01 -28.29
N LYS A 62 2.86 -6.93 -28.80
CA LYS A 62 3.36 -6.24 -30.01
C LYS A 62 4.46 -5.26 -29.65
N PRO A 63 5.52 -5.16 -30.46
CA PRO A 63 6.54 -4.14 -30.28
C PRO A 63 5.94 -2.73 -30.32
N PHE A 64 6.27 -1.91 -29.33
CA PHE A 64 5.88 -0.51 -29.24
C PHE A 64 7.11 0.34 -28.94
N ASN A 65 7.28 1.43 -29.67
CA ASN A 65 8.39 2.36 -29.47
C ASN A 65 7.83 3.75 -29.16
N THR A 66 8.34 4.39 -28.10
CA THR A 66 7.87 5.71 -27.65
C THR A 66 8.12 6.82 -28.68
N ARG A 67 9.00 6.62 -29.68
CA ARG A 67 9.13 7.49 -30.85
C ARG A 67 7.82 7.68 -31.61
N ASN A 68 6.94 6.68 -31.59
CA ASN A 68 5.63 6.74 -32.23
C ASN A 68 4.68 7.75 -31.53
N LEU A 69 5.02 8.20 -30.33
CA LEU A 69 4.28 9.22 -29.57
C LEU A 69 4.71 10.66 -29.91
N LYS A 70 5.76 10.85 -30.74
CA LYS A 70 6.23 12.20 -31.10
C LYS A 70 5.13 13.00 -31.78
N GLY A 71 5.01 14.27 -31.38
CA GLY A 71 3.97 15.19 -31.88
C GLY A 71 2.63 15.06 -31.16
N GLN A 72 2.47 14.10 -30.24
CA GLN A 72 1.26 13.94 -29.43
C GLN A 72 1.55 14.27 -27.98
N TYR A 73 0.63 14.99 -27.33
CA TYR A 73 0.68 15.13 -25.88
C TYR A 73 0.27 13.81 -25.23
N THR A 74 1.24 13.11 -24.65
CA THR A 74 1.05 11.75 -24.11
C THR A 74 1.45 11.72 -22.63
N VAL A 75 0.61 11.14 -21.80
CA VAL A 75 0.89 10.90 -20.39
C VAL A 75 1.34 9.44 -20.22
N LEU A 76 2.56 9.23 -19.72
CA LEU A 76 3.05 7.90 -19.34
C LEU A 76 2.90 7.72 -17.82
N VAL A 77 2.22 6.65 -17.43
CA VAL A 77 2.08 6.25 -16.04
C VAL A 77 2.89 4.97 -15.86
N ASN A 78 3.92 5.01 -15.02
CA ASN A 78 4.62 3.82 -14.59
C ASN A 78 3.91 3.25 -13.35
N GLY A 79 3.43 2.03 -13.45
CA GLY A 79 2.87 1.28 -12.35
C GLY A 79 3.53 -0.09 -12.28
N CYS A 80 3.80 -0.58 -11.07
CA CYS A 80 4.15 -1.98 -10.88
C CYS A 80 2.87 -2.81 -10.83
N LEU A 81 2.83 -3.89 -11.63
CA LEU A 81 1.79 -4.90 -11.55
C LEU A 81 2.17 -5.88 -10.43
N THR A 82 1.90 -5.51 -9.18
CA THR A 82 2.05 -6.41 -8.02
C THR A 82 0.76 -7.13 -7.71
#